data_AF-A0A3C1D819-F1
#
_entry.id   AF-A0A3C1D819-F1
#
_cell.length_a   1.000
_cell.length_b   1.000
_cell.length_c   1.000
_cell.angle_alpha   90.00
_cell.angle_beta   90.00
_cell.angle_gamma   90.00
#
_symmetry.space_group_name_H-M   'P 1'
#
loop_
_entity.id
_entity.type
_entity.pdbx_description
1 polymer ?
#
loop_
_entity_poly.entity_id
_entity_poly.type
_entity_poly.pdbx_seq_one_letter_code
_entity_poly.pdbx_strand_id
1 'polypeptide(L)'
;MTPARAVADTAAPRGAAAADTVENAAATPEREQPYGALGLKDDEYAQIREILGRRPTSGELAMYSVMWSEHCSYKSSKIYLRRFGQKVSDEMRERLMVGMGQNAGVVDIGEGWAVTFKVESHNH
;
A
#
# COMPACT_ATOMS: atom_id res chain seq x y z
N MET A 1 -14.57 37.31 -53.43
CA MET A 1 -15.12 36.19 -52.64
C MET A 1 -13.99 35.19 -52.48
N THR A 2 -13.17 35.35 -51.44
CA THR A 2 -11.93 34.59 -51.22
C THR A 2 -12.27 33.28 -50.50
N PRO A 3 -11.83 32.10 -50.97
CA PRO A 3 -12.08 30.87 -50.23
C PRO A 3 -11.15 30.80 -49.01
N ALA A 4 -11.72 30.53 -47.84
CA ALA A 4 -10.99 30.27 -46.62
C ALA A 4 -10.16 28.99 -46.76
N ARG A 5 -8.86 29.10 -46.48
CA ARG A 5 -7.92 27.98 -46.43
C ARG A 5 -8.26 27.13 -45.22
N ALA A 6 -8.73 25.90 -45.44
CA ALA A 6 -8.91 24.92 -44.37
C ALA A 6 -7.53 24.62 -43.75
N VAL A 7 -7.37 24.95 -42.47
CA VAL A 7 -6.23 24.51 -41.66
C VAL A 7 -6.54 23.06 -41.30
N ALA A 8 -5.80 22.12 -41.88
CA ALA A 8 -5.84 20.73 -41.46
C ALA A 8 -5.28 20.66 -40.03
N ASP A 9 -6.17 20.46 -39.07
CA ASP A 9 -5.83 20.12 -37.70
C ASP A 9 -5.13 18.76 -37.71
N THR A 10 -3.79 18.81 -37.68
CA THR A 10 -2.94 17.63 -37.52
C THR A 10 -2.87 17.29 -36.04
N ALA A 11 -4.01 16.94 -35.47
CA ALA A 11 -4.04 16.28 -34.18
C ALA A 11 -3.43 14.88 -34.35
N ALA A 12 -2.16 14.75 -33.93
CA ALA A 12 -1.52 13.45 -33.79
C ALA A 12 -2.44 12.53 -32.96
N PRO A 13 -2.55 11.24 -33.32
CA PRO A 13 -3.38 10.32 -32.55
C PRO A 13 -2.84 10.31 -31.11
N ARG A 14 -3.67 10.72 -30.15
CA ARG A 14 -3.42 10.48 -28.73
C ARG A 14 -3.46 8.97 -28.54
N GLY A 15 -2.33 8.32 -28.77
CA GLY A 15 -2.16 6.91 -28.44
C GLY A 15 -2.59 6.73 -26.99
N ALA A 16 -3.50 5.80 -26.74
CA ALA A 16 -3.78 5.33 -25.39
C ALA A 16 -2.44 5.16 -24.68
N ALA A 17 -2.24 5.87 -23.57
CA ALA A 17 -0.98 5.82 -22.84
C ALA A 17 -0.64 4.36 -22.59
N ALA A 18 0.38 3.84 -23.27
CA ALA A 18 0.75 2.44 -23.14
C ALA A 18 1.04 2.17 -21.67
N ALA A 19 0.47 1.09 -21.14
CA ALA A 19 0.70 0.69 -19.76
C ALA A 19 2.21 0.53 -19.52
N ASP A 20 2.70 1.01 -18.38
CA ASP A 20 4.10 0.81 -17.99
C ASP A 20 4.29 -0.65 -17.59
N THR A 21 4.72 -1.48 -18.55
CA THR A 21 4.88 -2.92 -18.33
C THR A 21 6.18 -3.24 -17.60
N VAL A 22 6.30 -4.49 -17.13
CA VAL A 22 7.49 -5.02 -16.47
C VAL A 22 8.71 -4.95 -17.40
N GLU A 23 8.54 -5.30 -18.68
CA GLU A 23 9.60 -5.27 -19.69
C GLU A 23 10.08 -3.84 -19.93
N ASN A 24 9.14 -2.89 -20.05
CA ASN A 24 9.48 -1.48 -20.19
C ASN A 24 10.21 -0.96 -18.94
N ALA A 25 9.77 -1.38 -17.75
CA ALA A 25 10.43 -1.01 -16.50
C ALA A 25 11.87 -1.52 -16.40
N ALA A 26 12.14 -2.76 -16.84
CA ALA A 26 13.49 -3.30 -16.93
C ALA A 26 14.35 -2.55 -17.96
N ALA A 27 13.78 -2.20 -19.11
CA ALA A 27 14.49 -1.52 -20.21
C ALA A 27 14.77 -0.02 -19.94
N THR A 28 14.11 0.59 -18.96
CA THR A 28 14.22 2.04 -18.69
C THR A 28 14.53 2.33 -17.21
N PRO A 29 15.68 1.87 -16.68
CA PRO A 29 15.99 1.94 -15.24
C PRO A 29 16.12 3.39 -14.70
N GLU A 30 16.48 4.33 -15.56
CA GLU A 30 16.70 5.74 -15.22
C GLU A 30 15.45 6.61 -15.38
N ARG A 31 14.31 6.03 -15.78
CA ARG A 31 13.07 6.79 -15.89
C ARG A 31 12.69 7.34 -14.52
N GLU A 32 12.53 8.65 -14.43
CA GLU A 32 12.07 9.33 -13.23
C GLU A 32 10.65 8.88 -12.85
N GLN A 33 10.42 8.65 -11.55
CA GLN A 33 9.13 8.26 -11.00
C GLN A 33 8.76 9.15 -9.82
N PRO A 34 7.49 9.57 -9.68
CA PRO A 34 7.07 10.54 -8.67
C PRO A 34 6.82 9.89 -7.28
N TYR A 35 7.74 9.06 -6.79
CA TYR A 35 7.55 8.29 -5.55
C TYR A 35 7.39 9.18 -4.30
N GLY A 36 8.09 10.32 -4.25
CA GLY A 36 7.96 11.28 -3.15
C GLY A 36 6.56 11.91 -3.06
N ALA A 37 5.94 12.17 -4.21
CA ALA A 37 4.56 12.66 -4.26
C ALA A 37 3.53 11.60 -3.81
N LEU A 38 3.92 10.32 -3.84
CA LEU A 38 3.12 9.20 -3.32
C LEU A 38 3.40 8.91 -1.84
N GLY A 39 4.22 9.71 -1.17
CA GLY A 39 4.52 9.58 0.26
C GLY A 39 5.60 8.54 0.60
N LEU A 40 6.33 8.04 -0.40
CA LEU A 40 7.51 7.19 -0.18
C LEU A 40 8.75 8.05 0.08
N LYS A 41 9.59 7.59 0.99
CA LYS A 41 10.94 8.14 1.19
C LYS A 41 11.93 7.58 0.15
N ASP A 42 13.08 8.24 0.02
CA ASP A 42 14.14 7.82 -0.91
C ASP A 42 14.66 6.40 -0.61
N ASP A 43 14.82 6.06 0.68
CA ASP A 43 15.25 4.73 1.11
C ASP A 43 14.20 3.65 0.85
N GLU A 44 12.92 3.97 1.02
CA GLU A 44 11.81 3.07 0.68
C GLU A 44 11.75 2.80 -0.82
N TYR A 45 11.93 3.83 -1.66
CA TYR A 45 12.00 3.64 -3.11
C TYR A 45 13.23 2.83 -3.54
N ALA A 46 14.40 3.07 -2.92
CA ALA A 46 15.60 2.28 -3.16
C ALA A 46 15.39 0.80 -2.81
N GLN A 47 14.75 0.50 -1.67
CA GLN A 47 14.42 -0.87 -1.27
C GLN A 47 13.46 -1.54 -2.25
N ILE A 48 12.46 -0.82 -2.77
CA ILE A 48 11.57 -1.36 -3.81
C ILE A 48 12.37 -1.77 -5.05
N ARG A 49 13.32 -0.93 -5.48
CA ARG A 49 14.19 -1.25 -6.63
C ARG A 49 15.08 -2.47 -6.36
N GLU A 50 15.60 -2.59 -5.15
CA GLU A 50 16.39 -3.74 -4.72
C GLU A 50 15.57 -5.04 -4.74
N ILE A 51 14.36 -5.03 -4.16
CA ILE A 51 13.45 -6.17 -4.11
C ILE A 51 13.07 -6.64 -5.53
N LEU A 52 12.81 -5.70 -6.45
CA LEU A 52 12.38 -6.01 -7.80
C LEU A 52 13.55 -6.27 -8.77
N GLY A 53 14.76 -5.86 -8.43
CA GLY A 53 15.92 -5.87 -9.34
C GLY A 53 15.84 -4.89 -10.52
N ARG A 54 14.87 -3.97 -10.49
CA ARG A 54 14.59 -2.95 -11.52
C ARG A 54 13.77 -1.82 -10.91
N ARG A 55 13.52 -0.73 -11.65
CA ARG A 55 12.49 0.21 -11.23
C ARG A 55 11.09 -0.46 -11.21
N PRO A 56 10.19 -0.10 -10.28
CA PRO A 56 8.81 -0.57 -10.33
C PRO A 56 8.08 -0.03 -11.56
N THR A 57 7.03 -0.71 -12.00
CA THR A 57 6.03 -0.10 -12.90
C THR A 57 5.25 0.97 -12.16
N SER A 58 4.54 1.85 -12.88
CA SER A 58 3.64 2.82 -12.23
C SER A 58 2.60 2.15 -11.31
N GLY A 59 2.08 0.97 -11.68
CA GLY A 59 1.11 0.23 -10.88
C GLY A 59 1.72 -0.42 -9.63
N GLU A 60 2.91 -1.02 -9.78
CA GLU A 60 3.66 -1.55 -8.65
C GLU A 60 4.03 -0.44 -7.67
N LEU A 61 4.51 0.71 -8.16
CA LEU A 61 4.88 1.84 -7.33
C LEU A 61 3.69 2.36 -6.50
N ALA A 62 2.51 2.50 -7.12
CA ALA A 62 1.29 2.88 -6.42
C ALA A 62 0.85 1.85 -5.36
N MET A 63 1.05 0.56 -5.65
CA MET A 63 0.75 -0.49 -4.68
C MET A 63 1.70 -0.43 -3.47
N TYR A 64 3.01 -0.30 -3.72
CA TYR A 64 3.99 -0.15 -2.65
C TYR A 64 3.73 1.10 -1.81
N SER A 65 3.38 2.24 -2.42
CA SER A 65 3.13 3.48 -1.68
C SER A 65 1.97 3.35 -0.68
N VAL A 66 0.89 2.68 -1.08
CA VAL A 66 -0.25 2.42 -0.17
C VAL A 66 0.13 1.40 0.90
N MET A 67 0.70 0.26 0.51
CA MET A 67 0.98 -0.84 1.43
C MET A 67 2.06 -0.50 2.45
N TRP A 68 3.01 0.37 2.10
CA TRP A 68 4.08 0.82 2.99
C TRP A 68 3.75 2.15 3.68
N SER A 69 2.56 2.71 3.46
CA SER A 69 2.07 3.86 4.23
C SER A 69 2.02 3.54 5.73
N GLU A 70 2.05 4.57 6.59
CA GLU A 70 1.91 4.36 8.04
C GLU A 70 0.58 3.67 8.39
N HIS A 71 -0.50 4.05 7.69
CA HIS A 71 -1.84 3.53 7.92
C HIS A 71 -1.92 2.01 7.72
N CYS A 72 -1.30 1.48 6.65
CA CYS A 72 -1.33 0.05 6.36
C CYS A 72 -0.25 -0.74 7.10
N SER A 73 0.97 -0.20 7.18
CA SER A 73 2.14 -0.93 7.69
C SER A 73 2.32 -0.86 9.20
N TYR A 74 1.72 0.15 9.85
CA TYR A 74 1.99 0.51 11.24
C TYR A 74 3.48 0.73 11.51
N LYS A 75 4.28 1.15 10.51
CA LYS A 75 5.75 1.11 10.59
C LYS A 75 6.34 1.84 11.81
N SER A 76 5.75 2.98 12.21
CA SER A 76 6.19 3.68 13.42
C SER A 76 5.58 3.11 14.71
N SER A 77 4.34 2.62 14.65
CA SER A 77 3.56 2.21 15.83
C SER A 77 3.73 0.74 16.22
N LYS A 78 4.11 -0.13 15.28
CA LYS A 78 4.22 -1.60 15.45
C LYS A 78 5.10 -1.99 16.63
N ILE A 79 6.22 -1.29 16.83
CA ILE A 79 7.14 -1.57 17.95
C ILE A 79 6.48 -1.36 19.32
N TYR A 80 5.60 -0.36 19.43
CA TYR A 80 4.88 -0.07 20.66
C TYR A 80 3.70 -1.03 20.84
N LEU A 81 2.98 -1.34 19.76
CA LEU A 81 1.86 -2.26 19.78
C LEU A 81 2.26 -3.68 20.21
N ARG A 82 3.47 -4.14 19.84
CA ARG A 82 4.00 -5.44 20.30
C ARG A 82 4.07 -5.57 21.83
N ARG A 83 4.18 -4.47 22.57
CA ARG A 83 4.22 -4.49 24.04
C ARG A 83 2.91 -5.00 24.64
N PHE A 84 1.77 -4.81 23.98
CA PHE A 84 0.50 -5.35 24.46
C PHE A 84 0.52 -6.88 24.45
N GLY A 85 0.98 -7.50 23.37
CA GLY A 85 1.15 -8.95 23.29
C GLY A 85 2.10 -9.51 24.35
N GLN A 86 3.17 -8.77 24.66
CA GLN A 86 4.14 -9.14 25.71
C GLN A 86 3.55 -9.08 27.13
N LYS A 87 2.50 -8.29 27.35
CA LYS A 87 1.84 -8.10 28.65
C LYS A 87 0.66 -9.05 28.87
N VAL A 88 0.30 -9.87 27.89
CA VAL A 88 -0.76 -10.88 28.04
C VAL A 88 -0.30 -11.95 29.03
N SER A 89 -0.96 -12.05 30.19
CA SER A 89 -0.72 -13.07 31.20
C SER A 89 -1.37 -14.42 30.82
N ASP A 90 -0.99 -15.49 31.52
CA ASP A 90 -1.58 -16.82 31.29
C ASP A 90 -3.07 -16.86 31.65
N GLU A 91 -3.49 -16.13 32.69
CA GLU A 91 -4.91 -15.96 33.04
C GLU A 91 -5.70 -15.28 31.91
N MET A 92 -5.13 -14.23 31.29
CA MET A 92 -5.78 -13.58 30.14
C MET A 92 -5.90 -14.51 28.92
N ARG A 93 -4.98 -15.47 28.77
CA ARG A 93 -5.00 -16.44 27.66
C ARG A 93 -6.06 -17.51 27.81
N GLU A 94 -6.48 -17.83 29.04
CA GLU A 94 -7.44 -18.91 29.32
C GLU A 94 -8.72 -18.76 28.49
N ARG A 95 -9.22 -17.52 28.35
CA ARG A 95 -10.43 -17.22 27.59
C ARG A 95 -10.16 -16.58 26.23
N LEU A 96 -8.91 -16.30 25.87
CA LEU A 96 -8.56 -15.67 24.61
C LEU A 96 -8.49 -16.73 23.50
N MET A 97 -9.54 -16.83 22.70
CA MET A 97 -9.61 -17.78 21.58
C MET A 97 -8.79 -17.27 20.38
N VAL A 98 -8.90 -15.97 20.08
CA VAL A 98 -8.21 -15.33 18.95
C VAL A 98 -7.58 -14.03 19.41
N GLY A 99 -6.25 -13.97 19.31
CA GLY A 99 -5.44 -12.84 19.78
C GLY A 99 -5.02 -11.84 18.70
N MET A 100 -4.02 -11.03 19.04
CA MET A 100 -3.45 -10.02 18.15
C MET A 100 -2.96 -10.62 16.83
N GLY A 101 -3.12 -9.86 15.74
CA GLY A 101 -2.68 -10.26 14.40
C GLY A 101 -3.80 -10.84 13.52
N GLN A 102 -5.01 -10.99 14.08
CA GLN A 102 -6.21 -11.33 13.32
C GLN A 102 -7.09 -10.09 13.11
N ASN A 103 -8.12 -10.22 12.26
CA ASN A 103 -9.03 -9.12 11.94
C ASN A 103 -9.83 -8.59 13.14
N ALA A 104 -10.09 -9.42 14.14
CA ALA A 104 -10.76 -9.08 15.38
C ALA A 104 -10.30 -10.02 16.51
N GLY A 105 -10.44 -9.58 17.77
CA GLY A 105 -10.21 -10.42 18.93
C GLY A 105 -11.45 -11.23 19.29
N VAL A 106 -11.27 -12.46 19.76
CA VAL A 106 -12.37 -13.35 20.16
C VAL A 106 -12.11 -13.91 21.56
N VAL A 107 -13.12 -13.79 22.43
CA VAL A 107 -13.06 -14.21 23.84
C VAL A 107 -14.20 -15.19 24.15
N ASP A 108 -13.86 -16.28 24.83
CA ASP A 108 -14.82 -17.25 25.39
C ASP A 108 -15.49 -16.67 26.64
N ILE A 109 -16.82 -16.62 26.62
CA ILE A 109 -17.63 -16.13 27.75
C ILE A 109 -18.32 -17.27 28.52
N GLY A 110 -18.09 -18.52 28.14
CA GLY A 110 -18.69 -19.72 28.74
C GLY A 110 -19.93 -20.19 27.99
N GLU A 111 -20.46 -21.34 28.42
CA GLU A 111 -21.71 -21.94 27.89
C GLU A 111 -21.71 -22.19 26.38
N GLY A 112 -20.53 -22.32 25.77
CA GLY A 112 -20.37 -22.51 24.33
C GLY A 112 -20.50 -21.22 23.50
N TRP A 113 -20.48 -20.05 24.16
CA TRP A 113 -20.55 -18.74 23.50
C TRP A 113 -19.21 -18.02 23.44
N ALA A 114 -19.04 -17.23 22.38
CA ALA A 114 -17.89 -16.36 22.22
C ALA A 114 -18.32 -14.96 21.78
N VAL A 115 -17.55 -13.95 22.19
CA VAL A 115 -17.74 -12.55 21.77
C VAL A 115 -16.57 -12.14 20.89
N THR A 116 -16.90 -11.54 19.74
CA THR A 116 -15.94 -10.89 18.85
C THR A 116 -16.13 -9.38 18.91
N PHE A 117 -15.03 -8.62 18.98
CA PHE A 117 -15.09 -7.17 18.88
C PHE A 117 -13.83 -6.60 18.23
N LYS A 118 -14.02 -5.46 17.56
CA LYS A 118 -12.97 -4.66 16.92
C LYS A 118 -13.34 -3.19 17.07
N VAL A 119 -12.33 -2.35 17.28
CA VAL A 119 -12.47 -0.89 17.28
C VAL A 119 -11.59 -0.34 16.18
N GLU A 120 -12.16 0.53 15.35
CA GLU A 120 -11.45 1.24 14.28
C GLU A 120 -11.72 2.74 14.40
N SER A 121 -10.79 3.56 13.93
CA SER A 121 -11.00 5.00 13.77
C SER A 121 -11.02 5.34 12.28
N HIS A 122 -11.76 6.39 11.94
CA HIS A 122 -11.80 6.99 10.59
C HIS A 122 -11.24 8.42 10.62
N ASN A 123 -10.23 8.63 11.46
CA ASN A 123 -9.53 9.90 11.52
C ASN A 123 -8.54 9.97 10.34
N HIS A 124 -8.42 11.16 9.75
CA HIS A 124 -7.53 11.44 8.62
C HIS A 124 -6.10 11.73 9.06
#